data_AF-A0A925YSI6-F1
#
_entry.id   AF-A0A925YSI6-F1
#
_cell.length_a   1.000
_cell.length_b   1.000
_cell.length_c   1.000
_cell.angle_alpha   90.00
_cell.angle_beta   90.00
_cell.angle_gamma   90.00
#
_symmetry.space_group_name_H-M   'P 1'
#
loop_
_entity.id
_entity.type
_entity.pdbx_description
1 polymer ?
#
loop_
_entity_poly.entity_id
_entity_poly.type
_entity_poly.pdbx_seq_one_letter_code
_entity_poly.pdbx_strand_id
1 'polypeptide(L)'
;TFHYEAMKIFNDDSQMRSDWTLPLCTGGERLKNADGDKLHPTQKPEALLHRVMLSSTNPGDVVLDPFFGTGTTGAVAKQLGRVFIGIEREENYARSALERIKATDQLSEEALRTTTAKRAEPRIPFGSLLERGLVKAGDTLHDPTARVAARVRADGSIACKDNSGSIHKIGAYVQGAEACNGWTFWHVRRGANLVPIDVLRQQVRAELGTAA
;
A
#
# COMPACT_ATOMS: atom_id res chain seq x y z
N THR A 1 9.02 -2.65 -1.79
CA THR A 1 7.58 -2.30 -1.88
C THR A 1 7.38 -0.91 -1.30
N PHE A 2 6.30 -0.17 -1.61
CA PHE A 2 5.96 1.07 -0.90
C PHE A 2 4.54 0.99 -0.32
N HIS A 3 4.40 1.19 0.98
CA HIS A 3 3.14 1.04 1.73
C HIS A 3 2.33 2.33 1.77
N TYR A 4 1.81 2.77 0.62
CA TYR A 4 1.08 4.03 0.49
C TYR A 4 -0.09 4.17 1.47
N GLU A 5 -0.96 3.16 1.58
CA GLU A 5 -2.14 3.24 2.46
C GLU A 5 -1.76 3.24 3.94
N ALA A 6 -0.79 2.44 4.34
CA ALA A 6 -0.28 2.47 5.71
C ALA A 6 0.31 3.84 6.06
N MET A 7 1.06 4.45 5.13
CA MET A 7 1.61 5.79 5.31
C MET A 7 0.56 6.90 5.31
N LYS A 8 -0.57 6.68 4.63
CA LYS A 8 -1.73 7.58 4.65
C LYS A 8 -2.44 7.52 6.01
N ILE A 9 -2.71 6.32 6.51
CA ILE A 9 -3.29 6.11 7.85
C ILE A 9 -2.37 6.65 8.94
N PHE A 10 -1.07 6.41 8.84
CA PHE A 10 -0.06 6.96 9.75
C PHE A 10 -0.07 8.50 9.81
N ASN A 11 -0.60 9.15 8.78
CA ASN A 11 -0.67 10.60 8.63
C ASN A 11 -2.12 11.09 8.62
N ASP A 12 -2.96 10.52 9.50
CA ASP A 12 -4.37 10.89 9.71
C ASP A 12 -5.19 10.89 8.41
N ASP A 13 -5.09 9.80 7.66
CA ASP A 13 -5.73 9.59 6.35
C ASP A 13 -5.34 10.61 5.27
N SER A 14 -4.26 11.38 5.48
CA SER A 14 -3.69 12.30 4.51
C SER A 14 -2.42 11.72 3.87
N GLN A 15 -2.18 12.02 2.60
CA GLN A 15 -0.98 11.52 1.93
C GLN A 15 0.29 12.04 2.63
N MET A 16 1.15 11.12 3.06
CA MET A 16 2.46 11.45 3.64
C MET A 16 3.29 12.28 2.65
N ARG A 17 3.80 13.41 3.11
CA ARG A 17 4.66 14.30 2.31
C ARG A 17 6.12 13.88 2.38
N SER A 18 6.95 14.51 1.54
CA SER A 18 8.41 14.30 1.52
C SER A 18 9.15 15.07 2.63
N ASP A 19 8.49 15.98 3.33
CA ASP A 19 9.03 16.69 4.49
C ASP A 19 8.53 16.07 5.79
N TRP A 20 9.46 15.63 6.65
CA TRP A 20 9.14 14.97 7.91
C TRP A 20 9.66 15.78 9.09
N THR A 21 8.74 16.31 9.90
CA THR A 21 9.08 16.91 11.19
C THR A 21 9.22 15.80 12.23
N LEU A 22 10.43 15.60 12.73
CA LEU A 22 10.76 14.58 13.73
C LEU A 22 11.66 15.20 14.82
N PRO A 23 11.52 14.79 16.09
CA PRO A 23 12.43 15.22 17.14
C PRO A 23 13.84 14.68 16.94
N LEU A 24 14.82 15.37 17.52
CA LEU A 24 16.20 14.92 17.57
C LEU A 24 16.37 13.73 18.53
N CYS A 25 17.38 12.90 18.27
CA CYS A 25 17.80 11.83 19.18
C CYS A 25 18.40 12.43 20.47
N THR A 26 17.58 12.45 21.52
CA THR A 26 17.86 13.08 22.82
C THR A 26 17.25 12.25 23.95
N GLY A 27 17.46 12.63 25.21
CA GLY A 27 16.89 11.90 26.36
C GLY A 27 17.43 10.48 26.48
N GLY A 28 16.57 9.56 26.92
CA GLY A 28 16.91 8.14 27.15
C GLY A 28 17.25 7.35 25.87
N GLU A 29 16.82 7.83 24.71
CA GLU A 29 17.18 7.23 23.41
C GLU A 29 18.67 7.47 23.08
N ARG A 30 19.23 8.59 23.54
CA ARG A 30 20.60 9.00 23.22
C ARG A 30 21.59 8.21 24.06
N LEU A 31 22.34 7.31 23.43
CA LEU A 31 23.32 6.50 24.13
C LEU A 31 24.47 7.35 24.68
N LYS A 32 24.88 7.02 25.90
CA LYS A 32 25.95 7.69 26.62
C LYS A 32 27.05 6.71 27.00
N ASN A 33 28.29 7.21 27.09
CA ASN A 33 29.40 6.45 27.66
C ASN A 33 29.34 6.47 29.21
N ALA A 34 30.32 5.84 29.87
CA ALA A 34 30.40 5.78 31.33
C ALA A 34 30.52 7.17 31.99
N ASP A 35 31.11 8.14 31.29
CA ASP A 35 31.27 9.53 31.77
C ASP A 35 30.02 10.39 31.58
N GLY A 36 28.97 9.84 30.94
CA GLY A 36 27.71 10.54 30.67
C GLY A 36 27.70 11.36 29.37
N ASP A 37 28.80 11.35 28.61
CA ASP A 37 28.92 11.99 27.32
C ASP A 37 28.24 11.20 26.21
N LYS A 38 27.94 11.87 25.10
CA LYS A 38 27.34 11.24 23.91
C LYS A 38 28.27 10.16 23.38
N LEU A 39 27.79 8.91 23.34
CA LEU A 39 28.58 7.79 22.83
C LEU A 39 28.89 7.94 21.33
N HIS A 40 27.90 8.36 20.54
CA HIS A 40 28.06 8.59 19.10
C HIS A 40 27.63 10.02 18.73
N PRO A 41 28.44 10.75 17.93
CA PRO A 41 28.16 12.14 17.61
C PRO A 41 26.89 12.30 16.78
N THR A 42 26.62 11.35 15.87
CA THR A 42 25.59 11.47 14.84
C THR A 42 24.50 10.38 14.92
N GLN A 43 24.24 9.84 16.12
CA GLN A 43 23.15 8.88 16.35
C GLN A 43 21.82 9.42 15.79
N LYS A 44 21.16 8.61 14.97
CA LYS A 44 19.88 8.97 14.33
C LYS A 44 18.70 8.60 15.24
N PRO A 45 17.62 9.41 15.21
CA PRO A 45 16.41 9.12 15.97
C PRO A 45 15.71 7.87 15.44
N GLU A 46 15.25 6.99 16.33
CA GLU A 46 14.50 5.77 15.96
C GLU A 46 13.25 6.08 15.12
N ALA A 47 12.55 7.18 15.44
CA ALA A 47 11.34 7.60 14.74
C ALA A 47 11.55 7.78 13.22
N LEU A 48 12.75 8.20 12.80
CA LEU A 48 13.11 8.32 11.39
C LEU A 48 13.16 6.94 10.73
N LEU A 49 13.91 6.01 11.32
CA LEU A 49 14.09 4.66 10.78
C LEU A 49 12.78 3.87 10.83
N HIS A 50 11.96 4.09 11.85
CA HIS A 50 10.65 3.47 11.99
C HIS A 50 9.76 3.83 10.79
N ARG A 51 9.72 5.12 10.41
CA ARG A 51 8.97 5.59 9.24
C ARG A 51 9.54 5.04 7.94
N VAL A 52 10.86 5.03 7.76
CA VAL A 52 11.52 4.46 6.58
C VAL A 52 11.13 3.00 6.38
N MET A 53 11.27 2.17 7.42
CA MET A 53 10.99 0.73 7.33
C MET A 53 9.51 0.45 7.13
N LEU A 54 8.62 1.09 7.90
CA LEU A 54 7.18 0.92 7.70
C LEU A 54 6.75 1.27 6.28
N SER A 55 7.35 2.30 5.68
CA SER A 55 6.99 2.74 4.34
C SER A 55 7.49 1.82 3.23
N SER A 56 8.58 1.06 3.45
CA SER A 56 9.34 0.45 2.35
C SER A 56 9.72 -1.02 2.50
N THR A 57 9.43 -1.65 3.65
CA THR A 57 9.75 -3.07 3.93
C THR A 57 8.60 -3.79 4.61
N ASN A 58 8.52 -5.10 4.42
CA ASN A 58 7.62 -6.00 5.13
C ASN A 58 8.29 -6.61 6.37
N PRO A 59 7.51 -7.07 7.37
CA PRO A 59 8.01 -8.02 8.36
C PRO A 59 8.70 -9.20 7.66
N GLY A 60 9.85 -9.63 8.21
CA GLY A 60 10.70 -10.68 7.64
C GLY A 60 11.69 -10.22 6.56
N ASP A 61 11.54 -9.02 5.98
CA ASP A 61 12.53 -8.48 5.03
C ASP A 61 13.89 -8.24 5.72
N VAL A 62 14.96 -8.31 4.92
CA VAL A 62 16.33 -8.03 5.36
C VAL A 62 16.69 -6.58 5.09
N VAL A 63 17.16 -5.86 6.13
CA VAL A 63 17.66 -4.48 6.05
C VAL A 63 19.18 -4.46 6.21
N LEU A 64 19.90 -3.99 5.20
CA LEU A 64 21.34 -3.78 5.26
C LEU A 64 21.65 -2.33 5.66
N ASP A 65 22.53 -2.16 6.64
CA ASP A 65 23.13 -0.87 7.01
C ASP A 65 24.65 -0.96 7.02
N PRO A 66 25.34 -0.37 6.02
CA PRO A 66 26.80 -0.42 5.93
C PRO A 66 27.52 0.57 6.88
N PHE A 67 26.77 1.42 7.60
CA PHE A 67 27.30 2.43 8.53
C PHE A 67 26.53 2.37 9.85
N PHE A 68 26.59 1.20 10.50
CA PHE A 68 25.65 0.82 11.54
C PHE A 68 25.72 1.69 12.80
N GLY A 69 26.91 2.25 13.11
CA GLY A 69 27.14 3.07 14.28
C GLY A 69 26.66 2.38 15.55
N THR A 70 25.83 3.07 16.33
CA THR A 70 25.22 2.52 17.56
C THR A 70 23.92 1.75 17.33
N GLY A 71 23.69 1.26 16.11
CA GLY A 71 22.67 0.25 15.80
C GLY A 71 21.24 0.73 15.77
N THR A 72 20.95 2.02 15.50
CA THR A 72 19.56 2.50 15.38
C THR A 72 18.77 1.68 14.35
N THR A 73 19.38 1.37 13.19
CA THR A 73 18.74 0.54 12.16
C THR A 73 18.43 -0.86 12.67
N GLY A 74 19.36 -1.50 13.37
CA GLY A 74 19.14 -2.86 13.90
C GLY A 74 18.09 -2.91 15.01
N ALA A 75 18.08 -1.91 15.90
CA ALA A 75 17.08 -1.81 16.97
C ALA A 75 15.67 -1.69 16.38
N VAL A 76 15.47 -0.74 15.46
CA VAL A 76 14.17 -0.54 14.80
C VAL A 76 13.79 -1.73 13.92
N ALA A 77 14.74 -2.34 13.20
CA ALA A 77 14.47 -3.54 12.40
C ALA A 77 13.96 -4.68 13.29
N LYS A 78 14.64 -4.98 14.41
CA LYS A 78 14.21 -6.00 15.36
C LYS A 78 12.83 -5.68 15.94
N GLN A 79 12.62 -4.44 16.38
CA GLN A 79 11.33 -4.01 16.93
C GLN A 79 10.19 -4.23 15.94
N LEU A 80 10.44 -3.92 14.67
CA LEU A 80 9.48 -4.06 13.59
C LEU A 80 9.44 -5.49 12.97
N GLY A 81 10.12 -6.48 13.55
CA GLY A 81 10.10 -7.85 13.04
C GLY A 81 10.76 -8.01 11.66
N ARG A 82 11.75 -7.18 11.35
CA ARG A 82 12.63 -7.30 10.18
C ARG A 82 13.95 -7.95 10.59
N VAL A 83 14.59 -8.63 9.65
CA VAL A 83 15.97 -9.08 9.80
C VAL A 83 16.90 -7.93 9.43
N PHE A 84 18.08 -7.84 10.03
CA PHE A 84 19.06 -6.82 9.66
C PHE A 84 20.46 -7.38 9.53
N ILE A 85 21.28 -6.69 8.74
CA ILE A 85 22.73 -6.88 8.62
C ILE A 85 23.36 -5.51 8.84
N GLY A 86 24.13 -5.36 9.92
CA GLY A 86 24.84 -4.13 10.26
C GLY A 86 26.34 -4.30 10.08
N ILE A 87 27.00 -3.33 9.43
CA ILE A 87 28.45 -3.28 9.30
C ILE A 87 28.96 -2.03 10.02
N GLU A 88 29.88 -2.22 10.96
CA GLU A 88 30.53 -1.14 11.72
C GLU A 88 32.01 -1.46 11.88
N ARG A 89 32.85 -0.43 11.74
CA ARG A 89 34.30 -0.54 11.88
C ARG A 89 34.75 -0.36 13.33
N GLU A 90 34.12 0.56 14.05
CA GLU A 90 34.51 0.94 15.41
C GLU A 90 33.90 -0.03 16.44
N GLU A 91 34.76 -0.83 17.09
CA GLU A 91 34.32 -1.90 17.98
C GLU A 91 33.44 -1.42 19.14
N ASN A 92 33.73 -0.23 19.69
CA ASN A 92 32.94 0.34 20.77
C ASN A 92 31.50 0.65 20.33
N TYR A 93 31.29 1.10 19.10
CA TYR A 93 29.95 1.36 18.57
C TYR A 93 29.21 0.05 18.31
N ALA A 94 29.90 -0.94 17.72
CA ALA A 94 29.35 -2.26 17.48
C ALA A 94 28.90 -2.95 18.78
N ARG A 95 29.70 -2.85 19.86
CA ARG A 95 29.35 -3.42 21.17
C ARG A 95 28.07 -2.79 21.74
N SER A 96 28.00 -1.46 21.75
CA SER A 96 26.79 -0.77 22.25
C SER A 96 25.57 -0.99 21.36
N ALA A 97 25.75 -1.16 20.04
CA ALA A 97 24.69 -1.58 19.14
C ALA A 97 24.12 -2.95 19.54
N LEU A 98 24.99 -3.94 19.79
CA LEU A 98 24.56 -5.28 20.22
C LEU A 98 23.79 -5.24 21.55
N GLU A 99 24.27 -4.47 22.53
CA GLU A 99 23.60 -4.31 23.82
C GLU A 99 22.21 -3.68 23.66
N ARG A 100 22.11 -2.58 22.90
CA ARG A 100 20.84 -1.91 22.58
C ARG A 100 19.86 -2.86 21.91
N ILE A 101 20.30 -3.57 20.87
CA ILE A 101 19.46 -4.48 20.10
C ILE A 101 19.02 -5.68 20.94
N LYS A 102 19.88 -6.18 21.82
CA LYS A 102 19.52 -7.23 22.77
C LYS A 102 18.39 -6.78 23.69
N ALA A 103 18.42 -5.53 24.15
CA ALA A 103 17.39 -4.92 24.99
C ALA A 103 16.11 -4.48 24.24
N THR A 104 16.12 -4.43 22.91
CA THR A 104 14.93 -4.09 22.12
C THR A 104 14.02 -5.31 21.98
N ASP A 105 12.75 -5.18 22.37
CA ASP A 105 11.75 -6.21 22.13
C ASP A 105 11.12 -6.06 20.74
N GLN A 106 10.81 -7.20 20.11
CA GLN A 106 10.02 -7.24 18.90
C GLN A 106 8.54 -7.02 19.25
N LEU A 107 7.84 -6.21 18.44
CA LEU A 107 6.39 -6.03 18.57
C LEU A 107 5.64 -7.34 18.27
N SER A 108 4.45 -7.48 18.83
CA SER A 108 3.59 -8.64 18.55
C SER A 108 3.17 -8.68 17.07
N GLU A 109 2.88 -9.87 16.56
CA GLU A 109 2.38 -10.05 15.19
C GLU A 109 1.18 -9.15 14.87
N GLU A 110 0.26 -8.96 15.83
CA GLU A 110 -0.89 -8.08 15.66
C GLU A 110 -0.48 -6.62 15.47
N ALA A 111 0.50 -6.13 16.24
CA ALA A 111 1.02 -4.77 16.11
C ALA A 111 1.85 -4.56 14.83
N LEU A 112 2.39 -5.63 14.24
CA LEU A 112 3.15 -5.60 12.99
C LEU A 112 2.29 -5.60 11.73
N ARG A 113 1.00 -5.95 11.85
CA ARG A 113 0.06 -5.94 10.73
C ARG A 113 -0.13 -4.52 10.21
N THR A 114 0.18 -4.32 8.93
CA THR A 114 -0.09 -3.06 8.24
C THR A 114 -1.39 -3.16 7.45
N THR A 115 -2.11 -2.05 7.36
CA THR A 115 -3.29 -1.94 6.52
C THR A 115 -2.89 -2.13 5.05
N THR A 116 -3.26 -3.28 4.49
CA THR A 116 -2.99 -3.60 3.09
C THR A 116 -3.88 -2.77 2.17
N ALA A 117 -3.30 -2.27 1.09
CA ALA A 117 -4.05 -1.52 0.09
C ALA A 117 -5.09 -2.39 -0.63
N LYS A 118 -6.23 -1.79 -1.03
CA LYS A 118 -7.20 -2.37 -1.98
C LYS A 118 -6.57 -2.83 -3.31
N ARG A 119 -5.32 -2.44 -3.59
CA ARG A 119 -4.53 -2.88 -4.75
C ARG A 119 -3.93 -4.28 -4.63
N ALA A 120 -3.90 -4.88 -3.43
CA ALA A 120 -3.48 -6.27 -3.25
C ALA A 120 -4.61 -7.28 -3.54
N GLU A 121 -5.85 -6.80 -3.73
CA GLU A 121 -6.96 -7.66 -4.13
C GLU A 121 -6.73 -8.25 -5.54
N PRO A 122 -7.12 -9.50 -5.80
CA PRO A 122 -7.02 -10.12 -7.11
C PRO A 122 -7.60 -9.21 -8.20
N ARG A 123 -6.81 -9.01 -9.28
CA ARG A 123 -7.25 -8.22 -10.42
C ARG A 123 -8.39 -8.97 -11.12
N ILE A 124 -9.59 -8.41 -11.08
CA ILE A 124 -10.75 -8.94 -11.80
C ILE A 124 -10.89 -8.18 -13.12
N PRO A 125 -10.59 -8.79 -14.29
CA PRO A 125 -10.89 -8.18 -15.57
C PRO A 125 -12.41 -8.14 -15.80
N PHE A 126 -12.89 -7.16 -16.57
CA PHE A 126 -14.31 -7.02 -16.90
C PHE A 126 -14.89 -8.26 -17.60
N GLY A 127 -14.07 -8.95 -18.41
CA GLY A 127 -14.43 -10.23 -19.02
C GLY A 127 -14.90 -11.30 -18.02
N SER A 128 -14.38 -11.31 -16.79
CA SER A 128 -14.83 -12.26 -15.75
C SER A 128 -16.30 -12.06 -15.38
N LEU A 129 -16.84 -10.84 -15.52
CA LEU A 129 -18.26 -10.61 -15.32
C LEU A 129 -19.09 -11.25 -16.44
N LEU A 130 -18.55 -11.32 -17.65
CA LEU A 130 -19.19 -12.00 -18.79
C LEU A 130 -19.16 -13.51 -18.63
N GLU A 131 -18.00 -14.07 -18.28
CA GLU A 131 -17.82 -15.51 -18.04
C GLU A 131 -18.74 -16.03 -16.93
N ARG A 132 -18.97 -15.21 -15.89
CA ARG A 132 -19.89 -15.55 -14.78
C ARG A 132 -21.35 -15.21 -15.07
N GLY A 133 -21.66 -14.69 -16.25
CA GLY A 133 -23.02 -14.28 -16.64
C GLY A 133 -23.59 -13.09 -15.86
N LEU A 134 -22.76 -12.42 -15.06
CA LEU A 134 -23.11 -11.22 -14.30
C LEU A 134 -23.29 -9.99 -15.20
N VAL A 135 -22.74 -10.01 -16.41
CA VAL A 135 -23.02 -9.10 -17.53
C VAL A 135 -23.05 -9.95 -18.79
N LYS A 136 -23.91 -9.67 -19.76
CA LYS A 136 -24.00 -10.47 -20.99
C LYS A 136 -23.54 -9.67 -22.20
N ALA A 137 -23.00 -10.36 -23.20
CA ALA A 137 -22.81 -9.75 -24.51
C ALA A 137 -24.16 -9.27 -25.06
N GLY A 138 -24.20 -8.03 -25.54
CA GLY A 138 -25.43 -7.35 -25.95
C GLY A 138 -26.07 -6.48 -24.86
N ASP A 139 -25.68 -6.62 -23.58
CA ASP A 139 -26.15 -5.74 -22.51
C ASP A 139 -25.75 -4.28 -22.79
N THR A 140 -26.56 -3.35 -22.27
CA THR A 140 -26.27 -1.92 -22.35
C THR A 140 -25.79 -1.42 -20.99
N LEU A 141 -24.59 -0.86 -20.96
CA LEU A 141 -24.07 -0.09 -19.84
C LEU A 141 -24.42 1.38 -20.00
N HIS A 142 -24.71 2.05 -18.90
CA HIS A 142 -25.06 3.46 -18.83
C HIS A 142 -24.07 4.23 -17.95
N ASP A 143 -23.93 5.53 -18.18
CA ASP A 143 -23.33 6.41 -17.18
C ASP A 143 -24.30 6.61 -15.99
N PRO A 144 -23.87 7.25 -14.88
CA PRO A 144 -24.73 7.45 -13.71
C PRO A 144 -26.03 8.22 -14.01
N THR A 145 -26.04 9.05 -15.06
CA THR A 145 -27.21 9.86 -15.44
C THR A 145 -28.05 9.27 -16.57
N ALA A 146 -27.69 8.08 -17.07
CA ALA A 146 -28.33 7.39 -18.19
C ALA A 146 -28.37 8.17 -19.52
N ARG A 147 -27.51 9.17 -19.69
CA ARG A 147 -27.39 9.98 -20.92
C ARG A 147 -26.52 9.31 -21.97
N VAL A 148 -25.54 8.52 -21.53
CA VAL A 148 -24.61 7.79 -22.38
C VAL A 148 -24.87 6.30 -22.23
N ALA A 149 -24.79 5.58 -23.36
CA ALA A 149 -24.96 4.14 -23.40
C ALA A 149 -23.84 3.49 -24.20
N ALA A 150 -23.34 2.36 -23.72
CA ALA A 150 -22.36 1.53 -24.41
C ALA A 150 -22.81 0.06 -24.40
N ARG A 151 -22.69 -0.61 -25.55
CA ARG A 151 -23.09 -2.01 -25.71
C ARG A 151 -21.92 -2.94 -25.42
N VAL A 152 -22.15 -3.96 -24.60
CA VAL A 152 -21.16 -4.99 -24.25
C VAL A 152 -20.97 -5.95 -25.43
N ARG A 153 -19.71 -6.27 -25.75
CA ARG A 153 -19.33 -7.26 -26.76
C ARG A 153 -18.84 -8.55 -26.10
N ALA A 154 -18.81 -9.64 -26.87
CA ALA A 154 -18.46 -10.97 -26.38
C ALA A 154 -17.00 -11.08 -25.87
N ASP A 155 -16.11 -10.23 -26.39
CA ASP A 155 -14.69 -10.16 -26.00
C ASP A 155 -14.46 -9.31 -24.73
N GLY A 156 -15.52 -8.80 -24.10
CA GLY A 156 -15.42 -7.90 -22.93
C GLY A 156 -15.07 -6.46 -23.30
N SER A 157 -15.02 -6.10 -24.59
CA SER A 157 -15.02 -4.70 -25.00
C SER A 157 -16.43 -4.11 -24.91
N ILE A 158 -16.52 -2.78 -24.85
CA ILE A 158 -17.78 -2.05 -24.99
C ILE A 158 -17.72 -1.13 -26.19
N ALA A 159 -18.86 -0.88 -26.81
CA ALA A 159 -18.98 -0.04 -28.00
C ALA A 159 -19.98 1.10 -27.77
N CYS A 160 -19.57 2.32 -28.09
CA CYS A 160 -20.42 3.51 -28.03
C CYS A 160 -20.19 4.34 -29.30
N LYS A 161 -21.26 4.58 -30.06
CA LYS A 161 -21.18 5.20 -31.39
C LYS A 161 -20.18 4.43 -32.28
N ASP A 162 -19.24 5.12 -32.92
CA ASP A 162 -18.24 4.54 -33.82
C ASP A 162 -16.96 4.06 -33.10
N ASN A 163 -16.93 4.10 -31.77
CA ASN A 163 -15.76 3.74 -30.98
C ASN A 163 -15.99 2.45 -30.16
N SER A 164 -14.93 1.66 -30.02
CA SER A 164 -14.93 0.46 -29.18
C SER A 164 -13.59 0.24 -28.48
N GLY A 165 -13.64 -0.39 -27.31
CA GLY A 165 -12.47 -0.61 -26.47
C GLY A 165 -12.85 -1.06 -25.06
N SER A 166 -11.89 -1.00 -24.13
CA SER A 166 -12.15 -1.34 -22.73
C SER A 166 -13.14 -0.36 -22.09
N ILE A 167 -13.73 -0.78 -20.97
CA ILE A 167 -14.61 0.05 -20.14
C ILE A 167 -13.97 1.39 -19.74
N HIS A 168 -12.64 1.42 -19.61
CA HIS A 168 -11.87 2.62 -19.28
C HIS A 168 -11.71 3.55 -20.49
N LYS A 169 -11.28 2.99 -21.64
CA LYS A 169 -11.04 3.76 -22.86
C LYS A 169 -12.33 4.43 -23.36
N ILE A 170 -13.43 3.67 -23.36
CA ILE A 170 -14.72 4.19 -23.81
C ILE A 170 -15.32 5.15 -22.78
N GLY A 171 -15.14 4.88 -21.47
CA GLY A 171 -15.53 5.83 -20.42
C GLY A 171 -14.80 7.18 -20.56
N ALA A 172 -13.50 7.17 -20.87
CA ALA A 172 -12.72 8.39 -21.08
C ALA A 172 -13.19 9.14 -22.34
N TYR A 173 -13.38 8.40 -23.44
CA TYR A 173 -13.87 8.94 -24.71
C TYR A 173 -15.21 9.66 -24.59
N VAL A 174 -16.20 9.06 -23.92
CA VAL A 174 -17.55 9.67 -23.80
C VAL A 174 -17.60 10.87 -22.84
N GLN A 175 -16.62 10.99 -21.95
CA GLN A 175 -16.47 12.14 -21.05
C GLN A 175 -15.58 13.24 -21.62
N GLY A 176 -14.88 12.99 -22.73
CA GLY A 176 -13.85 13.89 -23.25
C GLY A 176 -12.66 14.06 -22.27
N ALA A 177 -12.38 13.05 -21.44
CA ALA A 177 -11.33 13.07 -20.43
C ALA A 177 -10.12 12.23 -20.85
N GLU A 178 -8.94 12.51 -20.29
CA GLU A 178 -7.72 11.73 -20.56
C GLU A 178 -7.78 10.31 -19.95
N ALA A 179 -8.51 10.14 -18.84
CA ALA A 179 -8.65 8.87 -18.15
C ALA A 179 -10.03 8.71 -17.51
N CYS A 180 -10.46 7.45 -17.34
CA CYS A 180 -11.71 7.11 -16.66
C CYS A 180 -11.58 5.79 -15.89
N ASN A 181 -12.07 5.78 -14.65
CA ASN A 181 -12.34 4.53 -13.94
C ASN A 181 -13.69 3.94 -14.41
N GLY A 182 -13.64 3.09 -15.43
CA GLY A 182 -14.83 2.45 -16.00
C GLY A 182 -15.65 1.64 -15.00
N TRP A 183 -15.05 1.14 -13.91
CA TRP A 183 -15.78 0.35 -12.90
C TRP A 183 -16.83 1.16 -12.16
N THR A 184 -16.50 2.40 -11.81
CA THR A 184 -17.40 3.32 -11.09
C THR A 184 -18.24 4.16 -12.03
N PHE A 185 -17.78 4.35 -13.27
CA PHE A 185 -18.49 5.14 -14.26
C PHE A 185 -19.65 4.37 -14.90
N TRP A 186 -19.41 3.12 -15.33
CA TRP A 186 -20.44 2.34 -16.01
C TRP A 186 -21.38 1.63 -15.04
N HIS A 187 -22.65 1.66 -15.36
CA HIS A 187 -23.74 1.06 -14.61
C HIS A 187 -24.50 0.09 -15.50
N VAL A 188 -24.89 -1.06 -14.95
CA VAL A 188 -25.80 -1.99 -15.61
C VAL A 188 -27.18 -1.88 -14.97
N ARG A 189 -28.24 -2.02 -15.77
CA ARG A 189 -29.60 -2.01 -15.26
C ARG A 189 -29.94 -3.33 -14.56
N ARG A 190 -30.42 -3.24 -13.33
CA ARG A 190 -30.89 -4.37 -12.52
C ARG A 190 -32.26 -4.00 -11.95
N GLY A 191 -33.32 -4.54 -12.55
CA GLY A 191 -34.68 -4.09 -12.28
C GLY A 191 -34.87 -2.62 -12.61
N ALA A 192 -35.37 -1.84 -11.64
CA ALA A 192 -35.56 -0.40 -11.78
C ALA A 192 -34.27 0.43 -11.60
N ASN A 193 -33.20 -0.16 -11.06
CA ASN A 193 -32.02 0.57 -10.60
C ASN A 193 -30.85 0.45 -11.58
N LEU A 194 -30.03 1.51 -11.65
CA LEU A 194 -28.70 1.47 -12.24
C LEU A 194 -27.69 1.13 -11.16
N VAL A 195 -26.94 0.04 -11.37
CA VAL A 195 -25.95 -0.46 -10.41
C VAL A 195 -24.56 -0.33 -11.03
N PRO A 196 -23.58 0.32 -10.36
CA PRO A 196 -22.22 0.39 -10.87
C PRO A 196 -21.65 -1.00 -11.09
N ILE A 197 -20.96 -1.23 -12.21
CA ILE A 197 -20.36 -2.54 -12.48
C ILE A 197 -19.26 -2.90 -11.47
N ASP A 198 -18.75 -1.92 -10.70
CA ASP A 198 -17.86 -2.16 -9.56
C ASP A 198 -18.50 -3.05 -8.48
N VAL A 199 -19.81 -2.93 -8.25
CA VAL A 199 -20.52 -3.78 -7.27
C VAL A 199 -20.43 -5.25 -7.69
N LEU A 200 -20.59 -5.53 -8.98
CA LEU A 200 -20.44 -6.88 -9.55
C LEU A 200 -18.99 -7.37 -9.44
N ARG A 201 -18.02 -6.48 -9.61
CA ARG A 201 -16.60 -6.79 -9.40
C ARG A 201 -16.34 -7.22 -7.95
N GLN A 202 -16.92 -6.51 -6.98
CA GLN A 202 -16.78 -6.86 -5.56
C GLN A 202 -17.42 -8.20 -5.22
N GLN A 203 -18.57 -8.53 -5.82
CA GLN A 203 -19.18 -9.85 -5.68
C GLN A 203 -18.23 -10.97 -6.14
N VAL A 204 -17.63 -10.82 -7.33
CA VAL A 204 -16.65 -11.80 -7.84
C VAL A 204 -15.42 -11.91 -6.94
N ARG A 205 -14.96 -10.78 -6.36
CA ARG A 205 -13.84 -10.79 -5.40
C ARG A 205 -14.19 -11.55 -4.13
N ALA A 206 -15.38 -11.33 -3.57
CA ALA A 206 -15.83 -12.03 -2.38
C ALA A 206 -15.91 -13.54 -2.62
N GLU A 207 -16.43 -13.98 -3.78
CA GLU A 207 -16.50 -15.40 -4.16
C GLU A 207 -15.11 -16.04 -4.34
N LEU A 208 -14.12 -15.29 -4.84
CA LEU A 208 -12.74 -15.80 -4.96
C LEU A 208 -12.02 -15.84 -3.61
N GLY A 209 -12.35 -14.93 -2.69
CA GLY A 209 -11.77 -14.88 -1.35
C GLY A 209 -12.30 -15.94 -0.39
N THR A 210 -13.49 -16.50 -0.63
CA THR A 210 -14.06 -17.61 0.16
C THR A 210 -13.64 -18.99 -0.34
N ALA A 211 -13.07 -19.08 -1.54
CA ALA A 211 -12.62 -20.33 -2.16
C ALA A 211 -11.12 -20.63 -1.92
N ALA A 212 -10.42 -19.77 -1.18
CA ALA A 212 -9.01 -19.91 -0.78
C ALA A 212 -8.91 -20.13 0.74
#